data_AF-A0A4R3HYU9-F1
#
_entry.id   AF-A0A4R3HYU9-F1
#
_cell.length_a   1.000
_cell.length_b   1.000
_cell.length_c   1.000
_cell.angle_alpha   90.00
_cell.angle_beta   90.00
_cell.angle_gamma   90.00
#
_symmetry.space_group_name_H-M   'P 1'
#
loop_
_entity.id
_entity.type
_entity.pdbx_description
1 polymer ?
#
loop_
_entity_poly.entity_id
_entity_poly.type
_entity_poly.pdbx_seq_one_letter_code
_entity_poly.pdbx_strand_id
1 'polypeptide(L)' 'MHFSKYNRNYESELTGFIKDLKRQQPDLERKQREARAIWWDKPPLTPEEVQRASTSDIKVKPYVYN' A
#
# COMPACT_ATOMS: atom_id res chain seq x y z
N MET A 1 -34.79 -9.21 22.35
CA MET A 1 -33.75 -9.57 21.37
C MET A 1 -32.43 -8.94 21.81
N HIS A 2 -31.40 -9.73 22.11
CA HIS A 2 -30.05 -9.24 22.41
C HIS A 2 -29.11 -9.71 21.31
N PHE A 3 -28.82 -8.83 20.35
CA PHE A 3 -27.73 -9.06 19.41
C PHE A 3 -26.42 -8.89 20.17
N SER A 4 -25.85 -9.99 20.65
CA SER A 4 -24.52 -9.97 21.26
C SER A 4 -23.50 -9.55 20.21
N LYS A 5 -23.19 -8.25 20.23
CA LYS A 5 -21.85 -7.77 20.55
C LYS A 5 -20.77 -8.42 19.67
N TYR A 6 -20.42 -7.73 18.58
CA TYR A 6 -19.11 -7.86 17.93
C TYR A 6 -18.06 -8.06 19.03
N ASN A 7 -17.33 -9.17 18.96
CA ASN A 7 -16.28 -9.47 19.91
C ASN A 7 -15.20 -8.39 19.73
N ARG A 8 -15.25 -7.34 20.57
CA ARG A 8 -14.38 -6.15 20.46
C ARG A 8 -12.89 -6.49 20.62
N ASN A 9 -12.58 -7.74 20.94
CA ASN A 9 -11.26 -8.23 21.30
C ASN A 9 -10.80 -9.40 20.41
N TYR A 10 -11.48 -9.68 19.29
CA TYR A 10 -10.96 -10.65 18.34
C TYR A 10 -9.71 -10.09 17.64
N GLU A 11 -8.59 -10.78 17.81
CA GLU A 11 -7.38 -10.58 17.04
C GLU A 11 -7.13 -11.84 16.20
N SER A 12 -6.83 -11.68 14.91
CA SER A 12 -6.48 -12.82 14.08
C SER A 12 -5.07 -13.32 14.37
N GLU A 13 -4.84 -14.62 14.21
CA GLU A 13 -3.50 -15.23 14.31
C GLU A 13 -2.46 -14.49 13.45
N LEU A 14 -2.87 -14.05 12.25
CA LEU A 14 -2.01 -13.28 11.36
C LEU A 14 -1.59 -11.94 11.97
N THR A 15 -2.49 -11.26 12.68
CA THR A 15 -2.19 -9.99 13.34
C THR A 15 -1.19 -10.20 14.47
N GLY A 16 -1.37 -11.25 15.28
CA GLY A 16 -0.41 -11.66 16.30
C GLY A 16 0.97 -11.95 15.71
N PHE A 17 1.02 -12.76 14.65
CA PHE A 17 2.26 -13.07 13.93
C PHE A 17 2.98 -11.81 13.43
N ILE A 18 2.27 -10.86 12.82
CA ILE A 18 2.87 -9.61 12.32
C ILE A 18 3.42 -8.78 13.48
N LYS A 19 2.70 -8.70 14.61
CA LYS A 19 3.20 -8.00 15.81
C LYS A 19 4.48 -8.63 16.32
N ASP A 20 4.54 -9.96 16.40
CA ASP A 20 5.71 -10.70 16.86
C ASP A 20 6.91 -10.50 15.94
N LEU A 21 6.68 -10.57 14.63
CA LEU A 21 7.71 -10.33 13.63
C LEU A 21 8.32 -8.93 13.77
N LYS A 22 7.49 -7.90 13.93
CA LYS A 22 7.95 -6.51 14.13
C LYS A 22 8.71 -6.32 15.44
N ARG A 23 8.33 -7.03 16.51
CA ARG A 23 9.07 -7.01 17.78
C ARG A 23 10.46 -7.64 17.64
N GLN A 24 10.56 -8.74 16.91
CA GLN A 24 11.84 -9.41 16.67
C GLN A 24 12.75 -8.63 15.71
N GLN A 25 12.17 -7.86 14.78
CA GLN A 25 12.89 -7.09 13.77
C GLN A 25 12.46 -5.61 13.78
N PRO A 26 13.00 -4.79 14.69
CA PRO A 26 12.61 -3.38 14.81
C PRO A 26 12.90 -2.55 13.54
N ASP A 27 13.91 -2.94 12.75
CA ASP A 27 14.25 -2.28 11.48
C ASP A 27 13.28 -2.57 10.33
N LEU A 28 12.37 -3.53 10.50
CA LEU A 28 11.53 -4.04 9.42
C LEU A 28 10.62 -2.96 8.83
N GLU A 29 10.09 -2.05 9.65
CA GLU A 29 9.24 -0.96 9.14
C GLU A 29 10.02 0.04 8.29
N ARG A 30 11.28 0.32 8.66
CA ARG A 30 12.15 1.18 7.86
C ARG A 30 12.39 0.54 6.48
N LYS A 31 12.76 -0.75 6.46
CA LYS A 31 12.97 -1.50 5.21
C LYS A 31 11.70 -1.57 4.37
N GLN A 32 10.53 -1.74 5.00
CA GLN A 32 9.24 -1.75 4.31
C GLN A 32 8.96 -0.40 3.65
N ARG A 33 9.22 0.73 4.33
CA ARG A 33 9.07 2.07 3.74
C ARG A 33 10.03 2.29 2.57
N GLU A 34 11.29 1.89 2.73
CA GLU A 34 12.29 1.97 1.65
C GLU A 34 11.85 1.17 0.42
N ALA A 35 11.42 -0.08 0.60
CA ALA A 35 10.93 -0.92 -0.49
C ALA A 35 9.68 -0.34 -1.16
N ARG A 36 8.75 0.22 -0.37
CA ARG A 36 7.56 0.90 -0.90
C ARG A 36 7.90 2.15 -1.70
N ALA A 37 8.87 2.95 -1.26
CA ALA A 37 9.28 4.17 -1.96
C ALA A 37 9.84 3.91 -3.36
N ILE A 38 10.43 2.74 -3.60
CA ILE A 38 10.99 2.39 -4.92
C ILE A 38 9.89 2.27 -5.98
N TRP A 39 8.74 1.69 -5.63
CA TRP A 39 7.75 1.26 -6.63
C TRP A 39 6.35 1.88 -6.44
N TRP A 40 5.97 2.22 -5.20
CA TRP A 40 4.62 2.67 -4.84
C TRP A 40 4.57 4.14 -4.43
N ASP A 41 5.42 4.58 -3.51
CA ASP A 41 5.35 5.95 -2.98
C ASP A 41 6.05 6.91 -3.94
N LYS A 42 5.39 7.17 -5.08
CA LYS A 42 5.85 8.15 -6.07
C LYS A 42 5.58 9.56 -5.56
N PRO A 43 6.58 10.46 -5.57
CA PRO A 43 6.33 11.85 -5.24
C PRO A 43 5.38 12.51 -6.26
N PRO A 44 4.70 13.60 -5.89
CA PRO A 44 3.94 14.40 -6.84
C PRO A 44 4.83 14.82 -8.03
N LEU A 45 4.29 14.74 -9.24
CA LEU A 45 4.98 15.21 -10.43
C LEU A 45 5.11 16.73 -10.39
N THR A 46 6.26 17.24 -10.81
CA THR A 46 6.49 18.67 -11.04
C THR A 46 5.64 19.17 -12.23
N PRO A 47 5.35 20.48 -12.32
CA PRO A 47 4.57 21.02 -13.43
C PRO A 47 5.15 20.69 -14.82
N GLU A 48 6.48 20.64 -14.96
CA GLU A 48 7.15 20.26 -16.21
C GLU A 48 6.93 18.78 -16.56
N GLU A 49 7.03 17.88 -15.58
CA GLU A 49 6.79 16.45 -15.77
C GLU A 49 5.34 16.15 -16.15
N VAL A 50 4.39 16.87 -15.57
CA VAL A 50 2.98 16.79 -15.95
C VAL A 50 2.78 17.23 -17.40
N GLN A 51 3.38 18.35 -17.81
CA GLN A 51 3.31 18.80 -19.20
C GLN A 51 3.89 17.76 -20.16
N ARG A 52 5.08 17.21 -19.86
CA ARG A 52 5.71 16.17 -20.68
C ARG A 52 4.87 14.88 -20.79
N ALA A 53 4.26 14.46 -19.69
CA ALA A 53 3.34 13.32 -19.69
C ALA A 53 2.10 13.59 -20.56
N SER A 54 1.56 14.81 -20.51
CA SER A 54 0.39 15.21 -21.31
C SER A 54 0.69 15.35 -22.81
N THR A 55 1.94 15.68 -23.18
CA THR A 55 2.38 15.77 -24.59
C THR A 55 2.65 14.41 -25.23
N SER A 56 2.56 13.31 -24.47
CA SER A 56 2.72 11.97 -25.03
C SER A 56 1.50 11.61 -25.87
N ASP A 57 1.62 11.70 -27.19
CA ASP A 57 0.58 11.33 -28.17
C ASP A 57 0.31 9.81 -28.27
N ILE A 58 0.98 9.01 -27.43
CA ILE A 58 0.89 7.55 -27.47
C ILE A 58 -0.41 7.11 -26.80
N LYS A 59 -1.41 6.73 -27.63
CA LYS A 59 -2.69 6.21 -27.17
C LYS A 59 -2.51 4.87 -26.44
N VAL A 60 -2.77 4.84 -25.14
CA VAL A 60 -2.75 3.60 -24.33
C VAL A 60 -3.95 2.74 -24.70
N LYS A 61 -3.71 1.46 -25.05
CA LYS A 61 -4.78 0.50 -25.34
C LYS A 61 -5.53 0.18 -24.03
N PRO A 62 -6.87 0.11 -24.02
CA PRO A 62 -7.63 -0.25 -22.83
C PRO A 62 -7.31 -1.69 -22.41
N TYR A 63 -7.31 -1.93 -21.10
CA TYR A 63 -7.26 -3.29 -20.57
C TYR A 63 -8.56 -4.02 -20.96
N VAL A 64 -8.41 -5.19 -21.55
CA VAL A 64 -9.55 -6.03 -21.92
C VAL A 64 -10.00 -6.81 -20.69
N TYR A 65 -11.20 -6.55 -20.21
CA TYR A 65 -11.89 -7.42 -19.26
C TYR A 65 -12.80 -8.34 -20.07
N ASN A 66 -12.48 -9.63 -20.11
CA ASN A 66 -13.36 -10.67 -20.64
C ASN A 66 -14.17 -11.28 -19.51
#